data_AF-A0A1M4Z3S1-F1
#
_entry.id   AF-A0A1M4Z3S1-F1
#
_cell.length_a   1.000
_cell.length_b   1.000
_cell.length_c   1.000
_cell.angle_alpha   90.00
_cell.angle_beta   90.00
_cell.angle_gamma   90.00
#
_symmetry.space_group_name_H-M   'P 1'
#
loop_
_entity.id
_entity.type
_entity.pdbx_description
1 polymer ?
#
loop_
_entity_poly.entity_id
_entity_poly.type
_entity_poly.pdbx_seq_one_letter_code
_entity_poly.pdbx_strand_id
1 'polypeptide(L)'
;MHIPEDLTDFLYWIKDRTETIWSVEDENYCPKGFYGAKWHGLTDDQIDDVEIKYNVKFTSDHRTFLRILHAVDKKEIVEYEDEGKLVTEECTFFYNWLDDEDEILKTMNEPYEGMWQDTDDINRVWLKSWGVKPKYLEKRKEIFDEWFSKLQKLLPVRGTRFVVDNNGLIWSPVVSVSGSDVVVIGWDFRTYLLYELRNHLDIYMDVFDEEDQRFYPEFIDEVRNIFDENYKCDDTKDIPYLKEMSMYWSSGWRSFGLDYYPEDAKVHPIVKTYIAEEEK
;
A
#
# COMPACT_ATOMS: atom_id res chain seq x y z
N MET A 1 3.77 -13.44 -21.31
CA MET A 1 2.55 -12.63 -21.46
C MET A 1 2.95 -11.44 -22.33
N HIS A 2 2.21 -10.33 -22.33
CA HIS A 2 2.85 -9.03 -22.46
C HIS A 2 2.13 -8.04 -21.55
N ILE A 3 2.89 -7.26 -20.77
CA ILE A 3 2.39 -6.28 -19.80
C ILE A 3 2.76 -4.88 -20.31
N PRO A 4 1.79 -4.00 -20.65
CA PRO A 4 2.10 -2.68 -21.18
C PRO A 4 2.98 -1.84 -20.24
N GLU A 5 3.79 -0.95 -20.82
CA GLU A 5 4.64 0.00 -20.09
C GLU A 5 3.98 1.38 -19.91
N ASP A 6 3.14 1.81 -20.85
CA ASP A 6 2.30 3.00 -20.67
C ASP A 6 1.23 2.74 -19.60
N LEU A 7 1.05 3.69 -18.68
CA LEU A 7 0.12 3.55 -17.57
C LEU A 7 -1.34 3.40 -18.04
N THR A 8 -1.75 4.08 -19.11
CA THR A 8 -3.11 4.04 -19.65
C THR A 8 -3.42 2.67 -20.24
N ASP A 9 -2.53 2.19 -21.12
CA ASP A 9 -2.65 0.86 -21.74
C ASP A 9 -2.57 -0.25 -20.68
N PHE A 10 -1.71 -0.09 -19.66
CA PHE A 10 -1.61 -1.01 -18.53
C PHE A 10 -2.90 -1.05 -17.69
N LEU A 11 -3.51 0.09 -17.38
CA LEU A 11 -4.77 0.16 -16.61
C LEU A 11 -5.94 -0.47 -17.38
N TYR A 12 -6.02 -0.30 -18.71
CA TYR A 12 -6.99 -1.02 -19.53
C TYR A 12 -6.70 -2.52 -19.59
N TRP A 13 -5.44 -2.93 -19.67
CA TRP A 13 -5.04 -4.34 -19.62
C TRP A 13 -5.34 -5.00 -18.26
N ILE A 14 -5.24 -4.26 -17.15
CA ILE A 14 -5.75 -4.70 -15.84
C ILE A 14 -7.27 -4.87 -15.89
N LYS A 15 -8.01 -3.86 -16.40
CA LYS A 15 -9.48 -3.87 -16.49
C LYS A 15 -10.00 -5.06 -17.29
N ASP A 16 -9.51 -5.24 -18.52
CA ASP A 16 -9.97 -6.29 -19.43
C ASP A 16 -9.71 -7.69 -18.84
N ARG A 17 -8.57 -7.87 -18.17
CA ARG A 17 -8.14 -9.19 -17.67
C ARG A 17 -8.79 -9.57 -16.34
N THR A 18 -8.92 -8.61 -15.43
CA THR A 18 -9.74 -8.79 -14.21
C THR A 18 -11.19 -9.08 -14.58
N GLU A 19 -11.84 -8.28 -15.44
CA GLU A 19 -13.23 -8.53 -15.87
C GLU A 19 -13.40 -9.83 -16.67
N THR A 20 -12.36 -10.30 -17.37
CA THR A 20 -12.34 -11.63 -18.00
C THR A 20 -12.35 -12.75 -16.96
N ILE A 21 -11.46 -12.71 -15.97
CA ILE A 21 -11.39 -13.70 -14.87
C ILE A 21 -12.70 -13.70 -14.08
N TRP A 22 -13.24 -12.51 -13.78
CA TRP A 22 -14.50 -12.30 -13.07
C TRP A 22 -15.75 -12.73 -13.88
N SER A 23 -15.63 -12.95 -15.18
CA SER A 23 -16.72 -13.48 -16.01
C SER A 23 -16.91 -15.00 -15.93
N VAL A 24 -16.02 -15.71 -15.22
CA VAL A 24 -16.04 -17.18 -15.10
C VAL A 24 -16.73 -17.62 -13.80
N GLU A 25 -17.77 -18.45 -13.92
CA GLU A 25 -18.52 -19.00 -12.78
C GLU A 25 -17.80 -20.23 -12.16
N ASP A 26 -16.56 -20.02 -11.70
CA ASP A 26 -15.73 -21.02 -11.02
C ASP A 26 -14.96 -20.37 -9.85
N GLU A 27 -15.28 -20.74 -8.61
CA GLU A 27 -14.67 -20.20 -7.38
C GLU A 27 -13.17 -20.57 -7.23
N ASN A 28 -12.64 -21.49 -8.05
CA ASN A 28 -11.22 -21.82 -8.10
C ASN A 28 -10.41 -20.84 -8.99
N TYR A 29 -11.08 -20.02 -9.80
CA TYR A 29 -10.46 -19.11 -10.77
C TYR A 29 -10.92 -17.65 -10.61
N CYS A 30 -12.21 -17.43 -10.38
CA CYS A 30 -12.75 -16.13 -9.96
C CYS A 30 -12.71 -16.00 -8.43
N PRO A 31 -12.04 -14.98 -7.86
CA PRO A 31 -12.08 -14.71 -6.42
C PRO A 31 -13.51 -14.54 -5.87
N LYS A 32 -13.71 -14.96 -4.61
CA LYS A 32 -15.03 -14.99 -3.96
C LYS A 32 -15.68 -13.59 -3.92
N GLY A 33 -16.93 -13.51 -4.33
CA GLY A 33 -17.69 -12.25 -4.44
C GLY A 33 -17.53 -11.50 -5.76
N PHE A 34 -16.51 -11.81 -6.58
CA PHE A 34 -16.22 -11.08 -7.82
C PHE A 34 -16.94 -11.60 -9.07
N TYR A 35 -17.79 -12.62 -9.00
CA TYR A 35 -18.46 -13.13 -10.20
C TYR A 35 -19.36 -12.06 -10.84
N GLY A 36 -19.09 -11.75 -12.11
CA GLY A 36 -19.73 -10.69 -12.89
C GLY A 36 -19.31 -9.26 -12.49
N ALA A 37 -18.28 -9.09 -11.68
CA ALA A 37 -17.78 -7.80 -11.22
C ALA A 37 -17.21 -6.93 -12.36
N LYS A 38 -17.28 -5.60 -12.20
CA LYS A 38 -16.77 -4.61 -13.16
C LYS A 38 -16.16 -3.39 -12.51
N TRP A 39 -15.14 -2.82 -13.17
CA TRP A 39 -14.56 -1.54 -12.78
C TRP A 39 -15.38 -0.36 -13.30
N HIS A 40 -15.62 0.59 -12.41
CA HIS A 40 -16.13 1.92 -12.72
C HIS A 40 -14.99 2.95 -12.61
N GLY A 41 -15.04 3.95 -13.48
CA GLY A 41 -14.10 5.06 -13.56
C GLY A 41 -14.82 6.40 -13.47
N LEU A 42 -14.14 7.40 -12.94
CA LEU A 42 -14.65 8.78 -12.80
C LEU A 42 -14.41 9.61 -14.06
N THR A 43 -15.31 10.56 -14.33
CA THR A 43 -15.03 11.68 -15.24
C THR A 43 -14.08 12.68 -14.59
N ASP A 44 -13.41 13.53 -15.39
CA ASP A 44 -12.56 14.58 -14.82
C ASP A 44 -13.35 15.56 -13.94
N ASP A 45 -14.59 15.90 -14.30
CA ASP A 45 -15.46 16.74 -13.47
C ASP A 45 -15.70 16.11 -12.08
N GLN A 46 -15.91 14.79 -12.01
CA GLN A 46 -16.08 14.07 -10.74
C GLN A 46 -14.78 14.01 -9.93
N ILE A 47 -13.61 13.90 -10.58
CA ILE A 47 -12.31 13.93 -9.90
C ILE A 47 -12.05 15.33 -9.33
N ASP A 48 -12.37 16.39 -10.08
CA ASP A 48 -12.24 17.78 -9.64
C ASP A 48 -13.17 18.08 -8.45
N ASP A 49 -14.43 17.63 -8.49
CA ASP A 49 -15.38 17.72 -7.36
C ASP A 49 -14.86 16.96 -6.11
N VAL A 50 -14.20 15.81 -6.28
CA VAL A 50 -13.57 15.05 -5.18
C VAL A 50 -12.34 15.78 -4.63
N GLU A 51 -11.46 16.33 -5.48
CA GLU A 51 -10.32 17.15 -5.05
C GLU A 51 -10.78 18.35 -4.20
N ILE A 52 -11.86 19.01 -4.62
CA ILE A 52 -12.50 20.11 -3.87
C ILE A 52 -13.12 19.60 -2.56
N LYS A 53 -13.93 18.53 -2.58
CA LYS A 53 -14.65 18.00 -1.41
C LYS A 53 -13.72 17.64 -0.26
N TYR A 54 -12.67 16.87 -0.54
CA TYR A 54 -11.74 16.37 0.49
C TYR A 54 -10.51 17.29 0.68
N ASN A 55 -10.42 18.42 -0.04
CA ASN A 55 -9.24 19.31 -0.05
C ASN A 55 -7.94 18.54 -0.33
N VAL A 56 -7.98 17.65 -1.32
CA VAL A 56 -6.85 16.83 -1.80
C VAL A 56 -6.42 17.29 -3.19
N LYS A 57 -5.35 16.70 -3.70
CA LYS A 57 -4.98 16.79 -5.10
C LYS A 57 -4.35 15.48 -5.51
N PHE A 58 -4.85 14.85 -6.55
CA PHE A 58 -4.35 13.59 -7.07
C PHE A 58 -3.14 13.84 -7.98
N THR A 59 -2.21 12.88 -8.01
CA THR A 59 -1.10 12.87 -8.98
C THR A 59 -1.64 12.57 -10.38
N SER A 60 -0.89 12.86 -11.44
CA SER A 60 -1.32 12.54 -12.82
C SER A 60 -1.64 11.05 -12.99
N ASP A 61 -0.86 10.20 -12.34
CA ASP A 61 -1.02 8.75 -12.38
C ASP A 61 -2.27 8.31 -11.61
N HIS A 62 -2.51 8.90 -10.43
CA HIS A 62 -3.69 8.62 -9.62
C HIS A 62 -4.97 9.12 -10.33
N ARG A 63 -4.95 10.27 -11.02
CA ARG A 63 -6.08 10.69 -11.88
C ARG A 63 -6.31 9.72 -13.05
N THR A 64 -5.25 9.16 -13.62
CA THR A 64 -5.37 8.16 -14.71
C THR A 64 -5.94 6.84 -14.19
N PHE A 65 -5.51 6.39 -13.01
CA PHE A 65 -6.12 5.28 -12.27
C PHE A 65 -7.62 5.51 -12.02
N LEU A 66 -7.99 6.67 -11.44
CA LEU A 66 -9.38 6.98 -11.11
C LEU A 66 -10.30 7.03 -12.35
N ARG A 67 -9.80 7.38 -13.53
CA ARG A 67 -10.58 7.35 -14.78
C ARG A 67 -10.91 5.94 -15.29
N ILE A 68 -10.23 4.89 -14.82
CA ILE A 68 -10.30 3.53 -15.42
C ILE A 68 -10.67 2.46 -14.38
N LEU A 69 -10.09 2.52 -13.18
CA LEU A 69 -10.14 1.50 -12.12
C LEU A 69 -10.52 2.07 -10.73
N HIS A 70 -11.30 3.15 -10.67
CA HIS A 70 -11.60 3.85 -9.41
C HIS A 70 -12.27 2.95 -8.35
N ALA A 71 -13.28 2.18 -8.74
CA ALA A 71 -14.01 1.29 -7.85
C ALA A 71 -14.56 0.07 -8.60
N VAL A 72 -15.00 -0.96 -7.87
CA VAL A 72 -15.66 -2.15 -8.41
C VAL A 72 -17.12 -2.20 -7.94
N ASP A 73 -18.04 -2.72 -8.77
CA ASP A 73 -19.47 -2.85 -8.45
C ASP A 73 -19.80 -3.97 -7.43
N LYS A 74 -18.79 -4.54 -6.78
CA LYS A 74 -18.85 -5.56 -5.73
C LYS A 74 -17.97 -5.15 -4.54
N LYS A 75 -18.41 -5.46 -3.33
CA LYS A 75 -17.51 -5.56 -2.16
C LYS A 75 -16.79 -6.91 -2.22
N GLU A 76 -15.57 -6.95 -1.72
CA GLU A 76 -14.75 -8.17 -1.59
C GLU A 76 -15.30 -9.03 -0.44
N ILE A 77 -15.31 -10.36 -0.60
CA ILE A 77 -15.69 -11.26 0.48
C ILE A 77 -14.42 -11.82 1.14
N VAL A 78 -14.14 -11.39 2.36
CA VAL A 78 -12.98 -11.84 3.16
C VAL A 78 -13.46 -12.88 4.17
N GLU A 79 -12.72 -13.99 4.29
CA GLU A 79 -13.04 -15.06 5.25
C GLU A 79 -11.83 -15.39 6.12
N TYR A 80 -12.03 -15.41 7.43
CA TYR A 80 -10.98 -15.66 8.42
C TYR A 80 -11.54 -16.37 9.67
N GLU A 81 -10.65 -16.96 10.48
CA GLU A 81 -11.04 -17.59 11.74
C GLU A 81 -10.90 -16.60 12.91
N ASP A 82 -11.99 -16.36 13.65
CA ASP A 82 -11.98 -15.62 14.91
C ASP A 82 -12.64 -16.43 16.04
N GLU A 83 -11.99 -16.48 17.20
CA GLU A 83 -12.32 -17.35 18.34
C GLU A 83 -12.72 -18.81 17.97
N GLY A 84 -12.11 -19.40 16.93
CA GLY A 84 -12.45 -20.74 16.46
C GLY A 84 -13.74 -20.84 15.62
N LYS A 85 -14.20 -19.73 15.04
CA LYS A 85 -15.36 -19.62 14.15
C LYS A 85 -14.92 -19.02 12.82
N LEU A 86 -15.40 -19.55 11.71
CA LEU A 86 -15.27 -18.88 10.42
C LEU A 86 -16.16 -17.63 10.41
N VAL A 87 -15.55 -16.46 10.19
CA VAL A 87 -16.22 -15.19 9.95
C VAL A 87 -16.10 -14.86 8.46
N THR A 88 -17.16 -14.33 7.89
CA THR A 88 -17.25 -13.87 6.50
C THR A 88 -17.68 -12.40 6.53
N GLU A 89 -16.85 -11.50 6.01
CA GLU A 89 -17.12 -10.06 5.97
C GLU A 89 -17.11 -9.53 4.53
N GLU A 90 -17.92 -8.50 4.25
CA GLU A 90 -17.87 -7.74 2.99
C GLU A 90 -17.01 -6.50 3.19
N CYS A 91 -15.96 -6.35 2.38
CA CYS A 91 -14.97 -5.28 2.49
C CYS A 91 -14.90 -4.40 1.24
N THR A 92 -14.56 -3.12 1.41
CA THR A 92 -14.32 -2.20 0.29
C THR A 92 -13.04 -2.58 -0.45
N PHE A 93 -13.18 -3.05 -1.70
CA PHE A 93 -12.04 -3.53 -2.48
C PHE A 93 -11.11 -2.38 -2.93
N PHE A 94 -11.69 -1.31 -3.48
CA PHE A 94 -11.02 -0.02 -3.73
C PHE A 94 -12.01 1.09 -3.34
N TYR A 95 -11.52 2.17 -2.73
CA TYR A 95 -12.39 3.19 -2.14
C TYR A 95 -13.18 3.97 -3.19
N ASN A 96 -14.50 3.83 -3.17
CA ASN A 96 -15.37 4.64 -4.01
C ASN A 96 -15.47 6.06 -3.42
N TRP A 97 -14.59 6.95 -3.87
CA TRP A 97 -14.56 8.39 -3.54
C TRP A 97 -15.89 9.16 -3.63
N LEU A 98 -16.91 8.64 -4.30
CA LEU A 98 -18.26 9.23 -4.34
C LEU A 98 -19.15 8.76 -3.17
N ASP A 99 -19.05 7.50 -2.77
CA ASP A 99 -20.01 6.81 -1.89
C ASP A 99 -19.44 6.35 -0.54
N ASP A 100 -18.16 5.96 -0.46
CA ASP A 100 -17.49 5.42 0.75
C ASP A 100 -16.91 6.53 1.67
N GLU A 101 -17.63 7.66 1.84
CA GLU A 101 -17.11 8.88 2.50
C GLU A 101 -16.61 8.66 3.96
N ASP A 102 -17.39 7.95 4.78
CA ASP A 102 -17.02 7.69 6.18
C ASP A 102 -15.76 6.82 6.30
N GLU A 103 -15.57 5.85 5.40
CA GLU A 103 -14.37 5.01 5.34
C GLU A 103 -13.15 5.82 4.91
N ILE A 104 -13.29 6.65 3.87
CA ILE A 104 -12.20 7.51 3.37
C ILE A 104 -11.77 8.52 4.44
N LEU A 105 -12.72 9.18 5.10
CA LEU A 105 -12.40 10.13 6.17
C LEU A 105 -11.75 9.46 7.38
N LYS A 106 -12.14 8.23 7.73
CA LYS A 106 -11.45 7.42 8.74
C LYS A 106 -10.02 7.10 8.31
N THR A 107 -9.83 6.47 7.15
CA THR A 107 -8.53 6.01 6.67
C THR A 107 -7.56 7.16 6.36
N MET A 108 -8.04 8.36 5.99
CA MET A 108 -7.19 9.56 5.89
C MET A 108 -6.60 10.02 7.25
N ASN A 109 -7.21 9.65 8.38
CA ASN A 109 -6.71 9.96 9.72
C ASN A 109 -5.88 8.82 10.36
N GLU A 110 -6.09 7.57 9.94
CA GLU A 110 -5.40 6.39 10.50
C GLU A 110 -3.86 6.49 10.56
N PRO A 111 -3.14 7.03 9.54
CA PRO A 111 -1.69 7.25 9.63
C PRO A 111 -1.29 8.19 10.78
N TYR A 112 -2.08 9.23 11.05
CA TYR A 112 -1.81 10.18 12.13
C TYR A 112 -2.03 9.55 13.49
N GLU A 113 -3.19 8.91 13.69
CA GLU A 113 -3.54 8.29 14.97
C GLU A 113 -2.61 7.13 15.31
N GLY A 114 -2.32 6.25 14.35
CA GLY A 114 -1.45 5.10 14.55
C GLY A 114 0.02 5.47 14.80
N MET A 115 0.61 6.38 14.02
CA MET A 115 2.00 6.82 14.26
C MET A 115 2.14 7.58 15.59
N TRP A 116 1.10 8.29 16.02
CA TRP A 116 1.08 8.95 17.33
C TRP A 116 0.97 7.94 18.48
N GLN A 117 0.08 6.95 18.37
CA GLN A 117 -0.05 5.86 19.35
C GLN A 117 1.29 5.12 19.53
N ASP A 118 1.93 4.71 18.42
CA ASP A 118 3.24 4.06 18.45
C ASP A 118 4.36 4.92 19.06
N THR A 119 4.23 6.24 19.01
CA THR A 119 5.20 7.18 19.58
C THR A 119 5.17 7.21 21.11
N ASP A 120 4.00 7.02 21.74
CA ASP A 120 3.84 7.15 23.20
C ASP A 120 3.55 5.82 23.93
N ASP A 121 3.00 4.82 23.24
CA ASP A 121 2.67 3.49 23.79
C ASP A 121 3.85 2.48 23.66
N ILE A 122 3.56 1.17 23.75
CA ILE A 122 4.49 0.06 23.88
C ILE A 122 5.63 0.01 22.85
N ASN A 123 5.37 0.45 21.61
CA ASN A 123 6.37 0.50 20.53
C ASN A 123 7.39 1.64 20.70
N ARG A 124 7.04 2.65 21.52
CA ARG A 124 7.89 3.77 21.99
C ARG A 124 8.64 4.53 20.89
N VAL A 125 8.13 4.53 19.67
CA VAL A 125 8.78 5.06 18.48
C VAL A 125 9.24 6.50 18.71
N TRP A 126 10.44 6.78 18.23
CA TRP A 126 11.04 8.09 18.29
C TRP A 126 12.12 8.18 17.24
N LEU A 127 11.94 9.04 16.24
CA LEU A 127 12.90 9.14 15.14
C LEU A 127 14.18 9.88 15.57
N LYS A 128 15.29 9.60 14.90
CA LYS A 128 16.59 10.21 15.22
C LYS A 128 16.60 11.69 14.84
N SER A 129 15.89 12.07 13.77
CA SER A 129 15.68 13.47 13.39
C SER A 129 14.91 14.29 14.45
N TRP A 130 14.14 13.64 15.34
CA TRP A 130 13.40 14.29 16.42
C TRP A 130 14.27 14.64 17.64
N GLY A 131 15.53 14.19 17.68
CA GLY A 131 16.47 14.48 18.77
C GLY A 131 16.19 13.67 20.06
N VAL A 132 16.62 14.19 21.21
CA VAL A 132 16.43 13.57 22.54
C VAL A 132 14.94 13.46 22.87
N LYS A 133 14.46 12.30 23.35
CA LYS A 133 13.02 12.10 23.64
C LYS A 133 12.61 12.87 24.92
N PRO A 134 11.68 13.84 24.84
CA PRO A 134 11.28 14.62 26.01
C PRO A 134 10.56 13.78 27.07
N LYS A 135 10.64 14.21 28.33
CA LYS A 135 9.81 13.68 29.43
C LYS A 135 8.33 14.00 29.27
N TYR A 136 8.02 15.20 28.80
CA TYR A 136 6.65 15.74 28.76
C TYR A 136 5.91 15.32 27.50
N LEU A 137 4.69 14.80 27.66
CA LEU A 137 3.84 14.31 26.58
C LEU A 137 3.51 15.40 25.57
N GLU A 138 3.24 16.61 26.07
CA GLU A 138 2.96 17.81 25.28
C GLU A 138 4.14 18.15 24.36
N LYS A 139 5.37 18.04 24.89
CA LYS A 139 6.59 18.33 24.12
C LYS A 139 6.92 17.22 23.10
N ARG A 140 6.58 15.96 23.39
CA ARG A 140 6.60 14.88 22.38
C ARG A 140 5.61 15.17 21.25
N LYS A 141 4.39 15.55 21.62
CA LYS A 141 3.31 15.84 20.69
C LYS A 141 3.62 17.02 19.78
N GLU A 142 4.15 18.12 20.31
CA GLU A 142 4.62 19.25 19.51
C GLU A 142 5.63 18.83 18.43
N ILE A 143 6.60 17.96 18.77
CA ILE A 143 7.62 17.48 17.81
C ILE A 143 7.00 16.53 16.77
N PHE A 144 6.10 15.64 17.19
CA PHE A 144 5.37 14.74 16.30
C PHE A 144 4.49 15.53 15.31
N ASP A 145 3.70 16.49 15.78
CA ASP A 145 2.82 17.31 14.95
C ASP A 145 3.63 18.20 13.98
N GLU A 146 4.79 18.73 14.42
CA GLU A 146 5.73 19.46 13.54
C GLU A 146 6.42 18.56 12.50
N TRP A 147 6.60 17.26 12.78
CA TRP A 147 7.11 16.30 11.79
C TRP A 147 6.02 15.84 10.83
N PHE A 148 4.85 15.47 11.33
CA PHE A 148 3.74 14.94 10.54
C PHE A 148 3.22 15.98 9.53
N SER A 149 3.18 17.26 9.92
CA SER A 149 2.84 18.38 9.03
C SER A 149 3.81 18.63 7.86
N LYS A 150 4.94 17.91 7.80
CA LYS A 150 5.92 17.95 6.69
C LYS A 150 5.84 16.72 5.78
N LEU A 151 5.03 15.71 6.13
CA LEU A 151 4.78 14.56 5.27
C LEU A 151 4.03 15.00 4.00
N GLN A 152 4.28 14.30 2.89
CA GLN A 152 3.43 14.38 1.71
C GLN A 152 2.03 13.86 2.06
N LYS A 153 0.99 14.34 1.35
CA LYS A 153 -0.36 13.81 1.56
C LYS A 153 -0.40 12.32 1.19
N LEU A 154 -0.96 11.52 2.09
CA LEU A 154 -1.25 10.11 1.87
C LEU A 154 -2.71 9.99 1.39
N LEU A 155 -2.89 9.57 0.14
CA LEU A 155 -4.19 9.51 -0.52
C LEU A 155 -4.68 8.05 -0.56
N PRO A 156 -5.74 7.67 0.17
CA PRO A 156 -6.15 6.27 0.30
C PRO A 156 -6.61 5.67 -1.03
N VAL A 157 -6.34 4.37 -1.20
CA VAL A 157 -6.71 3.61 -2.42
C VAL A 157 -7.47 2.32 -2.05
N ARG A 158 -6.93 1.53 -1.12
CA ARG A 158 -7.52 0.28 -0.62
C ARG A 158 -7.03 0.01 0.80
N GLY A 159 -7.91 -0.05 1.79
CA GLY A 159 -7.52 -0.32 3.19
C GLY A 159 -6.33 0.55 3.62
N THR A 160 -5.29 -0.09 4.17
CA THR A 160 -4.04 0.55 4.62
C THR A 160 -3.15 1.14 3.51
N ARG A 161 -3.55 1.12 2.23
CA ARG A 161 -2.70 1.53 1.10
C ARG A 161 -3.01 2.96 0.67
N PHE A 162 -1.95 3.76 0.55
CA PHE A 162 -1.97 5.17 0.20
C PHE A 162 -1.02 5.47 -0.95
N VAL A 163 -1.47 6.20 -1.95
CA VAL A 163 -0.59 6.90 -2.90
C VAL A 163 0.03 8.09 -2.18
N VAL A 164 1.35 8.20 -2.24
CA VAL A 164 2.05 9.40 -1.75
C VAL A 164 1.92 10.50 -2.80
N ASP A 165 1.54 11.72 -2.37
CA ASP A 165 1.60 12.91 -3.22
C ASP A 165 3.02 13.13 -3.77
N ASN A 166 3.17 13.04 -5.09
CA ASN A 166 4.45 13.01 -5.79
C ASN A 166 5.01 14.41 -6.15
N ASN A 167 4.51 15.48 -5.52
CA ASN A 167 4.97 16.87 -5.71
C ASN A 167 6.50 17.01 -5.50
N GLY A 168 7.28 16.85 -6.57
CA GLY A 168 8.75 16.92 -6.59
C GLY A 168 9.48 15.58 -6.52
N LEU A 169 8.76 14.44 -6.54
CA LEU A 169 9.35 13.10 -6.62
C LEU A 169 9.51 12.65 -8.08
N ILE A 170 10.46 11.75 -8.33
CA ILE A 170 10.64 11.07 -9.63
C ILE A 170 9.67 9.88 -9.76
N TRP A 171 9.27 9.31 -8.63
CA TRP A 171 8.44 8.12 -8.51
C TRP A 171 7.05 8.48 -7.95
N SER A 172 6.09 7.58 -8.14
CA SER A 172 4.72 7.70 -7.63
C SER A 172 4.41 6.55 -6.65
N PRO A 173 5.11 6.50 -5.49
CA PRO A 173 5.06 5.32 -4.63
C PRO A 173 3.70 5.14 -3.96
N VAL A 174 3.29 3.89 -3.84
CA VAL A 174 2.15 3.45 -3.04
C VAL A 174 2.68 2.73 -1.81
N VAL A 175 2.31 3.22 -0.63
CA VAL A 175 2.75 2.68 0.66
C VAL A 175 1.59 2.00 1.39
N SER A 176 1.87 0.91 2.09
CA SER A 176 1.00 0.45 3.18
C SER A 176 1.48 1.09 4.48
N VAL A 177 0.55 1.65 5.26
CA VAL A 177 0.83 2.26 6.57
C VAL A 177 -0.01 1.56 7.64
N SER A 178 0.65 1.05 8.68
CA SER A 178 0.02 0.39 9.83
C SER A 178 0.69 0.91 11.11
N GLY A 179 0.20 2.05 11.60
CA GLY A 179 0.89 2.82 12.62
C GLY A 179 2.23 3.34 12.09
N SER A 180 3.30 3.07 12.83
CA SER A 180 4.69 3.37 12.43
C SER A 180 5.29 2.37 11.44
N ASP A 181 4.66 1.21 11.20
CA ASP A 181 5.12 0.30 10.14
C ASP A 181 4.69 0.85 8.77
N VAL A 182 5.68 1.11 7.92
CA VAL A 182 5.50 1.71 6.59
C VAL A 182 6.33 0.96 5.56
N VAL A 183 5.66 0.40 4.55
CA VAL A 183 6.27 -0.42 3.49
C VAL A 183 5.82 0.08 2.12
N VAL A 184 6.74 0.22 1.17
CA VAL A 184 6.38 0.51 -0.23
C VAL A 184 5.87 -0.78 -0.89
N ILE A 185 4.66 -0.72 -1.46
CA ILE A 185 3.99 -1.82 -2.17
C ILE A 185 4.24 -1.73 -3.69
N GLY A 186 4.65 -0.55 -4.17
CA GLY A 186 5.30 -0.33 -5.46
C GLY A 186 5.77 1.11 -5.58
N TRP A 187 6.89 1.37 -6.28
CA TRP A 187 7.36 2.74 -6.56
C TRP A 187 6.56 3.45 -7.66
N ASP A 188 5.66 2.72 -8.31
CA ASP A 188 4.69 3.21 -9.28
C ASP A 188 3.39 2.38 -9.21
N PHE A 189 2.35 2.87 -9.90
CA PHE A 189 1.06 2.19 -10.03
C PHE A 189 1.14 0.82 -10.73
N ARG A 190 2.13 0.59 -11.61
CA ARG A 190 2.27 -0.65 -12.39
C ARG A 190 2.66 -1.80 -11.46
N THR A 191 3.69 -1.56 -10.65
CA THR A 191 4.18 -2.50 -9.63
C THR A 191 3.16 -2.68 -8.50
N TYR A 192 2.57 -1.58 -8.02
CA TYR A 192 1.53 -1.63 -7.00
C TYR A 192 0.34 -2.51 -7.42
N LEU A 193 -0.24 -2.27 -8.60
CA LEU A 193 -1.42 -3.01 -9.05
C LEU A 193 -1.10 -4.46 -9.41
N LEU A 194 0.08 -4.77 -9.98
CA LEU A 194 0.52 -6.15 -10.17
C LEU A 194 0.63 -6.92 -8.84
N TYR A 195 1.05 -6.26 -7.75
CA TYR A 195 1.08 -6.87 -6.43
C TYR A 195 -0.31 -6.98 -5.80
N GLU A 196 -1.06 -5.88 -5.74
CA GLU A 196 -2.33 -5.80 -5.01
C GLU A 196 -3.42 -6.66 -5.64
N LEU A 197 -3.47 -6.72 -6.98
CA LEU A 197 -4.44 -7.49 -7.75
C LEU A 197 -3.93 -8.88 -8.17
N ARG A 198 -2.79 -9.36 -7.66
CA ARG A 198 -2.13 -10.62 -8.11
C ARG A 198 -3.06 -11.84 -8.22
N ASN A 199 -4.03 -11.98 -7.30
CA ASN A 199 -5.02 -13.07 -7.26
C ASN A 199 -6.17 -12.90 -8.28
N HIS A 200 -6.30 -11.74 -8.92
CA HIS A 200 -7.35 -11.38 -9.88
C HIS A 200 -6.76 -11.24 -11.30
N LEU A 201 -5.55 -11.75 -11.53
CA LEU A 201 -4.70 -11.40 -12.67
C LEU A 201 -3.93 -12.57 -13.29
N ASP A 202 -4.18 -13.84 -12.97
CA ASP A 202 -3.50 -15.03 -13.57
C ASP A 202 -2.01 -14.87 -13.97
N ILE A 203 -1.22 -14.15 -13.14
CA ILE A 203 0.21 -13.83 -13.36
C ILE A 203 1.16 -14.89 -12.78
N TYR A 204 0.65 -16.09 -12.52
CA TYR A 204 1.38 -17.19 -11.93
C TYR A 204 1.61 -18.33 -12.93
N MET A 205 2.70 -19.09 -12.72
CA MET A 205 2.91 -20.40 -13.31
C MET A 205 3.20 -21.42 -12.21
N ASP A 206 2.71 -22.65 -12.40
CA ASP A 206 3.00 -23.76 -11.50
C ASP A 206 4.42 -24.29 -11.75
N VAL A 207 5.33 -24.04 -10.81
CA VAL A 207 6.70 -24.59 -10.81
C VAL A 207 6.75 -25.80 -9.90
N PHE A 208 7.31 -26.91 -10.37
CA PHE A 208 7.47 -28.13 -9.58
C PHE A 208 8.74 -28.06 -8.74
N ASP A 209 8.60 -28.19 -7.42
CA ASP A 209 9.72 -28.33 -6.50
C ASP A 209 10.06 -29.81 -6.27
N GLU A 210 11.34 -30.16 -6.44
CA GLU A 210 11.83 -31.53 -6.32
C GLU A 210 12.03 -32.00 -4.86
N GLU A 211 12.17 -31.08 -3.89
CA GLU A 211 12.38 -31.42 -2.47
C GLU A 211 11.04 -31.70 -1.76
N ASP A 212 10.05 -30.82 -1.95
CA ASP A 212 8.68 -30.96 -1.43
C ASP A 212 7.76 -31.84 -2.30
N GLN A 213 8.21 -32.22 -3.51
CA GLN A 213 7.47 -33.06 -4.47
C GLN A 213 6.07 -32.49 -4.84
N ARG A 214 5.96 -31.17 -4.97
CA ARG A 214 4.69 -30.47 -5.26
C ARG A 214 4.89 -29.24 -6.14
N PHE A 215 3.80 -28.75 -6.71
CA PHE A 215 3.79 -27.48 -7.44
C PHE A 215 3.60 -26.30 -6.50
N TYR A 216 4.26 -25.19 -6.83
CA TYR A 216 4.11 -23.88 -6.20
C TYR A 216 3.83 -22.80 -7.26
N PRO A 217 2.98 -21.79 -6.97
CA PRO A 217 2.74 -20.68 -7.88
C PRO A 217 3.89 -19.65 -7.81
N GLU A 218 4.74 -19.61 -8.84
CA GLU A 218 5.72 -18.52 -9.04
C GLU A 218 5.17 -17.46 -9.99
N PHE A 219 5.58 -16.19 -9.82
CA PHE A 219 5.27 -15.15 -10.80
C PHE A 219 5.90 -15.46 -12.17
N ILE A 220 5.18 -15.16 -13.25
CA ILE A 220 5.74 -15.24 -14.60
C ILE A 220 6.96 -14.30 -14.75
N ASP A 221 7.93 -14.69 -15.58
CA ASP A 221 9.22 -13.98 -15.72
C ASP A 221 9.08 -12.47 -15.97
N GLU A 222 8.10 -12.06 -16.76
CA GLU A 222 7.81 -10.65 -17.05
C GLU A 222 7.43 -9.86 -15.79
N VAL A 223 6.65 -10.46 -14.88
CA VAL A 223 6.26 -9.87 -13.59
C VAL A 223 7.41 -9.91 -12.59
N ARG A 224 8.16 -11.02 -12.52
CA ARG A 224 9.37 -11.12 -11.70
C ARG A 224 10.37 -10.02 -12.06
N ASN A 225 10.66 -9.83 -13.35
CA ASN A 225 11.53 -8.76 -13.83
C ASN A 225 11.00 -7.36 -13.48
N ILE A 226 9.69 -7.10 -13.59
CA ILE A 226 9.10 -5.81 -13.19
C ILE A 226 9.32 -5.55 -11.68
N PHE A 227 9.09 -6.56 -10.83
CA PHE A 227 9.37 -6.42 -9.40
C PHE A 227 10.86 -6.22 -9.11
N ASP A 228 11.74 -7.00 -9.74
CA ASP A 228 13.18 -6.92 -9.50
C ASP A 228 13.78 -5.56 -9.92
N GLU A 229 13.34 -4.97 -11.04
CA GLU A 229 13.73 -3.60 -11.40
C GLU A 229 13.11 -2.54 -10.47
N ASN A 230 11.83 -2.69 -10.08
CA ASN A 230 11.15 -1.71 -9.23
C ASN A 230 11.69 -1.68 -7.79
N TYR A 231 12.13 -2.83 -7.24
CA TYR A 231 12.68 -2.92 -5.89
C TYR A 231 14.22 -2.82 -5.78
N LYS A 232 14.96 -2.71 -6.88
CA LYS A 232 16.40 -2.39 -6.83
C LYS A 232 16.68 -1.08 -6.09
N CYS A 233 17.74 -1.09 -5.29
CA CYS A 233 18.29 0.08 -4.63
C CYS A 233 18.68 1.15 -5.67
N ASP A 234 18.21 2.37 -5.44
CA ASP A 234 18.30 3.51 -6.36
C ASP A 234 18.20 4.81 -5.53
N ASP A 235 19.18 5.70 -5.67
CA ASP A 235 19.23 6.96 -4.89
C ASP A 235 18.05 7.91 -5.20
N THR A 236 17.33 7.71 -6.32
CA THR A 236 16.11 8.47 -6.65
C THR A 236 14.87 7.98 -5.92
N LYS A 237 14.90 6.77 -5.33
CA LYS A 237 13.79 6.17 -4.58
C LYS A 237 13.77 6.71 -3.15
N ASP A 238 13.18 7.89 -3.02
CA ASP A 238 13.02 8.61 -1.76
C ASP A 238 11.56 8.96 -1.46
N ILE A 239 11.23 9.02 -0.17
CA ILE A 239 9.96 9.54 0.33
C ILE A 239 10.31 10.46 1.50
N PRO A 240 10.58 11.75 1.25
CA PRO A 240 11.14 12.66 2.24
C PRO A 240 10.32 12.69 3.53
N TYR A 241 11.00 12.70 4.69
CA TYR A 241 10.45 12.52 6.04
C TYR A 241 9.87 11.13 6.35
N LEU A 242 9.06 10.54 5.46
CA LEU A 242 8.45 9.22 5.70
C LEU A 242 9.47 8.06 5.65
N LYS A 243 10.54 8.19 4.85
CA LYS A 243 11.62 7.19 4.73
C LYS A 243 12.29 6.84 6.06
N GLU A 244 12.44 7.79 6.99
CA GLU A 244 13.01 7.49 8.31
C GLU A 244 12.06 6.64 9.18
N MET A 245 10.74 6.85 9.05
CA MET A 245 9.72 6.02 9.71
C MET A 245 9.70 4.60 9.11
N SER A 246 9.67 4.48 7.78
CA SER A 246 9.76 3.18 7.08
C SER A 246 11.02 2.40 7.46
N MET A 247 12.18 3.06 7.52
CA MET A 247 13.46 2.45 7.87
C MET A 247 13.62 2.10 9.37
N TYR A 248 12.66 2.46 10.23
CA TYR A 248 12.67 2.11 11.65
C TYR A 248 12.44 0.59 11.86
N TRP A 249 11.52 0.00 11.09
CA TRP A 249 11.13 -1.41 11.17
C TRP A 249 11.78 -2.26 10.07
N SER A 250 11.97 -3.56 10.34
CA SER A 250 12.58 -4.49 9.37
C SER A 250 11.76 -4.77 8.12
N SER A 251 10.44 -4.61 8.21
CA SER A 251 9.46 -4.63 7.12
C SER A 251 9.77 -3.59 6.03
N GLY A 252 10.12 -2.36 6.43
CA GLY A 252 10.33 -1.25 5.49
C GLY A 252 11.61 -1.34 4.67
N TRP A 253 12.64 -2.07 5.11
CA TRP A 253 13.97 -2.09 4.46
C TRP A 253 13.95 -2.60 3.01
N ARG A 254 13.15 -3.65 2.73
CA ARG A 254 13.02 -4.21 1.37
C ARG A 254 12.48 -3.18 0.36
N SER A 255 11.71 -2.19 0.82
CA SER A 255 11.22 -1.07 -0.01
C SER A 255 12.33 -0.34 -0.74
N PHE A 256 13.54 -0.30 -0.16
CA PHE A 256 14.69 0.46 -0.66
C PHE A 256 15.79 -0.44 -1.25
N GLY A 257 15.49 -1.72 -1.52
CA GLY A 257 16.46 -2.68 -2.03
C GLY A 257 17.56 -3.01 -1.01
N LEU A 258 17.22 -3.01 0.29
CA LEU A 258 18.12 -3.37 1.39
C LEU A 258 17.72 -4.73 1.97
N ASP A 259 18.66 -5.68 1.94
CA ASP A 259 18.48 -7.00 2.55
C ASP A 259 18.45 -6.91 4.08
N TYR A 260 17.69 -7.81 4.70
CA TYR A 260 17.69 -7.99 6.14
C TYR A 260 18.00 -9.45 6.52
N TYR A 261 18.98 -9.62 7.40
CA TYR A 261 19.38 -10.90 7.99
C TYR A 261 19.26 -10.74 9.52
N PRO A 262 18.45 -11.56 10.20
CA PRO A 262 18.36 -13.00 9.97
C PRO A 262 17.01 -13.51 9.43
N GLU A 263 17.09 -14.69 8.83
CA GLU A 263 15.96 -15.56 8.52
C GLU A 263 15.13 -15.86 9.80
N ASP A 264 13.83 -16.11 9.64
CA ASP A 264 12.83 -16.35 10.70
C ASP A 264 12.63 -15.23 11.74
N ALA A 265 13.26 -14.05 11.60
CA ALA A 265 13.02 -12.93 12.50
C ALA A 265 11.64 -12.27 12.27
N LYS A 266 10.83 -12.19 13.34
CA LYS A 266 9.61 -11.35 13.35
C LYS A 266 9.94 -9.88 13.09
N VAL A 267 8.99 -9.11 12.56
CA VAL A 267 9.12 -7.65 12.38
C VAL A 267 9.50 -6.99 13.71
N HIS A 268 10.56 -6.19 13.71
CA HIS A 268 11.08 -5.50 14.89
C HIS A 268 11.87 -4.23 14.50
N PRO A 269 12.15 -3.32 15.45
CA PRO A 269 12.97 -2.14 15.17
C PRO A 269 14.43 -2.56 15.00
N ILE A 270 15.02 -2.34 13.83
CA ILE A 270 16.35 -2.93 13.53
C ILE A 270 17.47 -2.34 14.41
N VAL A 271 17.36 -1.09 14.88
CA VAL A 271 18.54 -0.37 15.37
C VAL A 271 18.42 0.51 16.62
N LYS A 272 19.34 0.23 17.56
CA LYS A 272 19.81 1.16 18.60
C LYS A 272 20.48 2.45 18.07
N THR A 273 20.59 2.65 16.76
CA THR A 273 21.09 3.91 16.16
C THR A 273 19.98 4.94 15.90
N TYR A 274 18.71 4.56 16.08
CA TYR A 274 17.54 5.45 15.97
C TYR A 274 16.78 5.63 17.28
N ILE A 275 16.96 4.74 18.27
CA ILE A 275 16.51 4.99 19.65
C ILE A 275 17.31 6.18 20.21
N ALA A 276 16.65 7.33 20.37
CA ALA A 276 17.25 8.50 20.99
C ALA A 276 17.52 8.30 22.48
N GLU A 277 18.41 9.12 23.05
CA GLU A 277 18.51 9.23 24.51
C GLU A 277 17.20 9.79 25.08
N GLU A 278 16.71 9.21 26.19
CA GLU A 278 15.63 9.79 26.99
C GLU A 278 16.21 10.86 27.95
N GLU A 279 15.50 11.96 28.15
CA GLU A 279 15.85 12.96 29.17
C GLU A 279 15.93 12.32 30.57
N LYS A 280 17.02 12.60 31.32
CA LYS A 280 17.28 12.05 32.66
C LYS A 280 16.60 12.82 33.79
#